data_AF-A0A535BQI1-F1
#
_entry.id   AF-A0A535BQI1-F1
#
_cell.length_a   1.000
_cell.length_b   1.000
_cell.length_c   1.000
_cell.angle_alpha   90.00
_cell.angle_beta   90.00
_cell.angle_gamma   90.00
#
_symmetry.space_group_name_H-M   'P 1'
#
loop_
_entity.id
_entity.type
_entity.pdbx_description
1 polymer ?
#
loop_
_entity_poly.entity_id
_entity_poly.type
_entity_poly.pdbx_seq_one_letter_code
_entity_poly.pdbx_strand_id
1 'polypeptide(L)'
;MLWPTPAAASGTWSSSVAFTNQVADQVVLGGGYPVPAGATAPTPGTCRMGTYNANRSESWIAVNPGTEDLVGTSKIFFEKYSTFYDFHLGGHTFPNGAYESSS
;
A
#
# COMPACT_ATOMS: atom_id res chain seq x y z
N MET A 1 16.09 -44.33 -9.10
CA MET A 1 14.88 -43.49 -9.05
C MET A 1 15.30 -42.06 -9.37
N LEU A 2 15.21 -41.65 -10.64
CA LEU A 2 15.51 -40.27 -11.05
C LEU A 2 14.21 -39.47 -10.96
N TRP A 3 14.24 -38.37 -10.21
CA TRP A 3 13.17 -37.40 -10.19
C TRP A 3 13.22 -36.59 -11.49
N PRO A 4 12.10 -36.38 -12.21
CA PRO A 4 12.10 -35.46 -13.33
C PRO A 4 12.29 -34.04 -12.80
N THR A 5 13.35 -33.36 -13.23
CA THR A 5 13.47 -31.91 -13.11
C THR A 5 12.47 -31.27 -14.06
N PRO A 6 11.47 -30.49 -13.60
CA PRO A 6 10.68 -29.70 -14.51
C PRO A 6 11.61 -28.67 -15.17
N ALA A 7 11.69 -28.70 -16.50
CA ALA A 7 12.27 -27.58 -17.24
C ALA A 7 11.43 -26.35 -16.91
N ALA A 8 12.06 -25.32 -16.34
CA ALA A 8 11.42 -24.02 -16.21
C ALA A 8 10.99 -23.58 -17.62
N ALA A 9 9.69 -23.39 -17.85
CA ALA A 9 9.19 -22.88 -19.11
C ALA A 9 9.84 -21.51 -19.37
N SER A 10 10.81 -21.46 -20.29
CA SER A 10 11.53 -20.25 -20.67
C SER A 10 10.71 -19.40 -21.64
N GLY A 11 9.49 -19.04 -21.26
CA GLY A 11 8.64 -18.25 -22.13
C GLY A 11 7.38 -17.76 -21.43
N THR A 12 7.44 -16.56 -20.86
CA THR A 12 6.25 -15.82 -20.42
C THR A 12 6.36 -14.30 -20.53
N TRP A 13 7.42 -13.77 -21.14
CA TRP A 13 7.53 -12.34 -21.46
C TRP A 13 7.80 -12.18 -22.95
N SER A 14 6.76 -11.90 -23.73
CA SER A 14 6.84 -11.72 -25.20
C SER A 14 7.24 -10.30 -25.60
N SER A 15 7.22 -9.36 -24.67
CA SER A 15 7.65 -7.98 -24.86
C SER A 15 7.98 -7.32 -23.53
N SER A 16 8.80 -6.28 -23.57
CA SER A 16 8.90 -5.28 -22.51
C SER A 16 8.41 -3.95 -23.06
N VAL A 17 7.64 -3.23 -22.25
CA VAL A 17 7.26 -1.85 -22.54
C VAL A 17 8.16 -0.94 -21.72
N ALA A 18 8.58 0.19 -22.31
CA ALA A 18 9.25 1.22 -21.53
C ALA A 18 8.24 1.81 -20.54
N PHE A 19 8.52 1.67 -19.25
CA PHE A 19 7.73 2.26 -18.18
C PHE A 19 8.56 3.28 -17.41
N THR A 20 7.88 4.24 -16.79
CA THR A 20 8.47 5.17 -15.82
C THR A 20 7.75 4.95 -14.49
N ASN A 21 8.50 4.93 -13.39
CA ASN A 21 7.91 4.86 -12.06
C ASN A 21 6.94 6.03 -11.87
N GLN A 22 5.69 5.71 -11.53
CA GLN A 22 4.70 6.70 -11.14
C GLN A 22 4.58 6.75 -9.62
N VAL A 23 4.13 7.89 -9.11
CA VAL A 23 3.69 7.99 -7.72
C VAL A 23 2.56 6.99 -7.52
N ALA A 24 2.65 6.16 -6.50
CA ALA A 24 1.62 5.16 -6.20
C ALA A 24 0.67 5.59 -5.07
N ASP A 25 1.01 6.66 -4.35
CA ASP A 25 0.20 7.25 -3.28
C ASP A 25 0.73 8.63 -2.82
N GLN A 26 -0.10 9.39 -2.11
CA GLN A 26 0.19 10.66 -1.44
C GLN A 26 -0.04 10.60 0.07
N VAL A 27 0.24 11.69 0.79
CA VAL A 27 -0.04 11.78 2.23
C VAL A 27 -1.52 12.08 2.42
N VAL A 28 -2.19 11.26 3.22
CA VAL A 28 -3.59 11.48 3.62
C VAL A 28 -3.65 12.06 5.02
N LEU A 29 -4.64 12.92 5.27
CA LEU A 29 -4.97 13.41 6.60
C LEU A 29 -6.16 12.61 7.13
N GLY A 30 -6.06 12.13 8.37
CA GLY A 30 -7.18 11.50 9.05
C GLY A 30 -7.07 11.59 10.57
N GLY A 31 -8.11 11.09 11.26
CA GLY A 31 -8.13 11.04 12.71
C GLY A 31 -7.37 9.82 13.23
N GLY A 32 -6.45 10.02 14.16
CA GLY A 32 -5.72 8.93 14.81
C GLY A 32 -5.21 9.32 16.19
N TYR A 33 -4.54 8.37 16.86
CA TYR A 33 -4.12 8.52 18.25
C TYR A 33 -2.59 8.68 18.32
N PRO A 34 -2.08 9.84 18.76
CA PRO A 34 -0.64 10.02 18.86
C PRO A 34 -0.03 9.12 19.94
N VAL A 35 1.19 8.66 19.69
CA VAL A 35 2.05 8.03 20.69
C VAL A 35 2.89 9.13 21.36
N PRO A 36 2.71 9.42 22.66
CA PRO A 36 3.52 10.42 23.36
C PRO A 36 5.01 10.08 23.36
N ALA A 37 5.86 11.10 23.50
CA ALA A 37 7.30 10.89 23.61
C ALA A 37 7.65 9.96 24.79
N GLY A 38 8.44 8.92 24.51
CA GLY A 38 8.83 7.90 25.51
C GLY A 38 7.80 6.79 25.73
N ALA A 39 6.62 6.86 25.11
CA ALA A 39 5.62 5.79 25.14
C ALA A 39 5.78 4.82 23.96
N THR A 40 5.22 3.63 24.10
CA THR A 40 5.18 2.58 23.06
C THR A 40 3.78 2.32 22.51
N ALA A 41 2.76 2.99 23.06
CA ALA A 41 1.36 2.85 22.67
C ALA A 41 0.64 4.21 22.69
N PRO A 42 -0.42 4.39 21.88
CA PRO A 42 -1.24 5.60 21.89
C PRO A 42 -1.97 5.80 23.22
N THR A 43 -2.31 7.05 23.54
CA THR A 43 -3.14 7.37 24.72
C THR A 43 -4.63 7.40 24.34
N PRO A 44 -5.49 6.55 24.93
CA PRO A 44 -6.92 6.57 24.67
C PRO A 44 -7.54 7.95 24.89
N GLY A 45 -8.51 8.33 24.07
CA GLY A 45 -9.22 9.61 24.18
C GLY A 45 -8.47 10.83 23.62
N THR A 46 -7.30 10.64 23.01
CA THR A 46 -6.49 11.73 22.43
C THR A 46 -6.61 11.83 20.89
N CYS A 47 -7.69 11.28 20.32
CA CYS A 47 -7.91 11.30 18.87
C CYS A 47 -7.81 12.73 18.33
N ARG A 48 -6.99 12.91 17.30
CA ARG A 48 -6.82 14.18 16.62
C ARG A 48 -6.52 13.97 15.15
N MET A 49 -6.65 15.06 14.39
CA MET A 49 -6.11 15.08 13.03
C MET A 49 -4.60 14.95 13.02
N GLY A 50 -4.10 14.17 12.05
CA GLY A 50 -2.68 13.98 11.78
C GLY A 50 -2.45 13.37 10.39
N THR A 51 -1.19 13.11 10.08
CA THR A 51 -0.76 12.63 8.76
C THR A 51 -0.59 11.12 8.74
N TYR A 52 -1.04 10.47 7.68
CA TYR A 52 -0.72 9.08 7.36
C TYR A 52 0.47 9.04 6.39
N ASN A 53 1.68 9.27 6.92
CA ASN A 53 2.89 9.43 6.12
C ASN A 53 4.02 8.47 6.47
N ALA A 54 3.90 7.66 7.53
CA ALA A 54 5.07 6.94 8.02
C ALA A 54 5.27 5.55 7.44
N ASN A 55 4.34 4.94 6.67
CA ASN A 55 4.57 3.78 5.81
C ASN A 55 3.23 3.21 5.31
N ARG A 56 3.33 2.30 4.33
CA ARG A 56 2.26 1.38 3.92
C ARG A 56 2.70 -0.04 4.16
N SER A 57 1.78 -0.90 4.60
CA SER A 57 2.02 -2.35 4.65
C SER A 57 0.81 -3.13 4.18
N GLU A 58 1.02 -4.41 3.89
CA GLU A 58 -0.04 -5.37 3.56
C GLU A 58 -0.99 -4.84 2.48
N SER A 59 -0.41 -4.47 1.35
CA SER A 59 -1.15 -3.99 0.21
C SER A 59 -1.72 -5.14 -0.62
N TRP A 60 -2.91 -4.92 -1.18
CA TRP A 60 -3.43 -5.70 -2.28
C TRP A 60 -3.83 -4.77 -3.42
N ILE A 61 -3.74 -5.27 -4.64
CA ILE A 61 -4.15 -4.58 -5.85
C ILE A 61 -4.93 -5.55 -6.72
N ALA A 62 -6.00 -5.06 -7.33
CA ALA A 62 -6.81 -5.77 -8.30
C ALA A 62 -6.84 -4.97 -9.60
N VAL A 63 -6.75 -5.69 -10.71
CA VAL A 63 -6.80 -5.13 -12.07
C VAL A 63 -8.16 -5.45 -12.67
N ASN A 64 -8.80 -4.47 -13.29
CA ASN A 64 -9.97 -4.72 -14.11
C ASN A 64 -9.53 -5.36 -15.46
N PRO A 65 -9.88 -6.63 -15.74
CA PRO A 65 -9.33 -7.36 -16.89
C PRO A 65 -9.57 -6.66 -18.24
N GLY A 66 -8.53 -6.59 -19.07
CA GLY A 66 -8.60 -5.94 -20.39
C GLY A 66 -8.48 -4.42 -20.35
N THR A 67 -8.21 -3.84 -19.18
CA THR A 67 -7.96 -2.41 -18.98
C THR A 67 -6.68 -2.21 -18.16
N GLU A 68 -6.21 -0.97 -18.09
CA GLU A 68 -5.17 -0.55 -17.13
C GLU A 68 -5.79 0.03 -15.85
N ASP A 69 -7.07 -0.21 -15.57
CA ASP A 69 -7.69 0.29 -14.35
C ASP A 69 -7.36 -0.63 -13.17
N LEU A 70 -6.81 -0.05 -12.10
CA LEU A 70 -6.51 -0.77 -10.86
C LEU A 70 -7.20 -0.13 -9.66
N VAL A 71 -7.54 -0.99 -8.70
CA VAL A 71 -7.96 -0.60 -7.35
C VAL A 71 -7.13 -1.37 -6.33
N GLY A 72 -6.87 -0.77 -5.18
CA GLY A 72 -6.14 -1.46 -4.13
C GLY A 72 -6.49 -0.96 -2.74
N THR A 73 -5.90 -1.61 -1.75
CA THR A 73 -5.88 -1.10 -0.37
C THR A 73 -4.50 -1.27 0.22
N SER A 74 -4.21 -0.54 1.29
CA SER A 74 -3.07 -0.83 2.16
C SER A 74 -3.39 -0.46 3.59
N LYS A 75 -2.66 -1.04 4.54
CA LYS A 75 -2.57 -0.44 5.87
C LYS A 75 -1.81 0.87 5.77
N ILE A 76 -2.42 1.95 6.24
CA ILE A 76 -1.81 3.27 6.37
C ILE A 76 -1.65 3.58 7.86
N PHE A 77 -0.43 3.89 8.29
CA PHE A 77 -0.13 4.12 9.71
C PHE A 77 -0.23 5.60 10.07
N PHE A 78 -0.87 5.89 11.21
CA PHE A 78 -1.03 7.25 11.72
C PHE A 78 0.29 7.79 12.27
N GLU A 79 0.77 8.89 11.70
CA GLU A 79 2.06 9.51 12.00
C GLU A 79 3.17 8.47 12.12
N LYS A 80 4.17 8.66 13.00
CA LYS A 80 5.35 7.81 13.13
C LYS A 80 4.98 6.31 13.27
N TYR A 81 5.75 5.45 12.60
CA TYR A 81 5.61 3.98 12.56
C TYR A 81 4.94 3.43 13.84
N SER A 82 3.67 3.07 13.74
CA SER A 82 2.94 2.65 14.94
C SER A 82 3.39 1.24 15.33
N THR A 83 4.14 1.16 16.42
CA THR A 83 4.51 -0.10 17.09
C THR A 83 3.30 -0.84 17.66
N PHE A 84 2.13 -0.19 17.70
CA PHE A 84 0.89 -0.72 18.27
C PHE A 84 -0.17 -1.05 17.21
N TYR A 85 0.20 -1.15 15.92
CA TYR A 85 -0.78 -1.36 14.84
C TYR A 85 -1.89 -0.30 14.81
N ASP A 86 -1.55 0.96 15.13
CA ASP A 86 -2.44 2.10 14.86
C ASP A 86 -2.41 2.40 13.36
N PHE A 87 -3.30 1.73 12.62
CA PHE A 87 -3.45 1.87 11.18
C PHE A 87 -4.92 1.92 10.79
N HIS A 88 -5.16 2.49 9.62
CA HIS A 88 -6.44 2.38 8.91
C HIS A 88 -6.21 1.61 7.61
N LEU A 89 -7.28 1.08 7.02
CA LEU A 89 -7.23 0.58 5.65
C LEU A 89 -7.51 1.74 4.72
N GLY A 90 -6.50 2.14 3.95
CA GLY A 90 -6.62 3.17 2.92
C GLY A 90 -6.88 2.55 1.56
N GLY A 91 -7.81 3.12 0.80
CA GLY A 91 -8.09 2.72 -0.59
C GLY A 91 -7.22 3.46 -1.60
N HIS A 92 -6.92 2.84 -2.74
CA HIS A 92 -6.16 3.43 -3.84
C HIS A 92 -6.90 3.24 -5.18
N THR A 93 -6.91 4.27 -6.02
CA THR A 93 -7.45 4.19 -7.39
C THR A 93 -6.39 4.56 -8.44
N PHE A 94 -6.32 3.75 -9.49
CA PHE A 94 -5.40 3.93 -10.61
C PHE A 94 -6.14 3.84 -11.95
N PRO A 95 -6.93 4.84 -12.35
CA PRO A 95 -7.54 4.87 -13.68
C PRO A 95 -6.45 4.92 -14.76
N ASN A 96 -6.55 4.06 -15.76
CA ASN A 96 -5.58 3.93 -16.86
C ASN A 96 -4.11 3.81 -16.39
N GLY A 97 -3.87 3.13 -15.26
CA GLY A 97 -2.54 2.85 -14.73
C GLY A 97 -1.88 4.02 -14.01
N ALA A 98 -2.58 5.14 -13.83
CA ALA A 98 -2.06 6.34 -13.18
C ALA A 98 -2.73 6.55 -11.82
N TYR A 99 -1.94 6.77 -10.76
CA TYR A 99 -2.49 7.10 -9.45
C TYR A 99 -3.34 8.37 -9.51
N GLU A 100 -4.55 8.28 -8.99
CA GLU A 100 -5.47 9.41 -8.89
C GLU A 100 -5.64 9.86 -7.44
N SER A 101 -5.96 8.93 -6.54
CA SER A 101 -6.25 9.27 -5.15
C SER A 101 -6.08 8.09 -4.20
N SER A 102 -5.95 8.46 -2.92
CA SER A 102 -6.08 7.58 -1.78
C SER A 102 -6.91 8.23 -0.69
N SER A 103 -7.55 7.39 0.11
CA SER A 103 -8.41 7.79 1.23
C SER A 103 -8.28 6.81 2.37
#